data_AF-K1YZJ5-F1
#
_entry.id   AF-K1YZJ5-F1
#
_cell.length_a   1.000
_cell.length_b   1.000
_cell.length_c   1.000
_cell.angle_alpha   90.00
_cell.angle_beta   90.00
_cell.angle_gamma   90.00
#
_symmetry.space_group_name_H-M   'P 1'
#
loop_
_entity.id
_entity.type
_entity.pdbx_description
1 polymer ?
#
loop_
_entity_poly.entity_id
_entity_poly.type
_entity_poly.pdbx_seq_one_letter_code
_entity_poly.pdbx_strand_id
1 'polypeptide(L)'
;MLAEQLAGSRAEDIESKQAELARTRAAEQSALVQLSQARADYDRYSSLYKDNSVSKTVFETYRTNYKTAENLVKEAAARTKAATEQLGLFKAGPRKETIDQAKAKVRVSEENLNQARQQLSYTELAAPMDGVVLSTAAEAGEYLGLAAPVVTLGAVAKPWLRAYINELDLGRVQLNQKVNVTTDSFPGKSYIGRVSYIASQAEFTPKTVQTFEERVKLMFRIKVELANPDHELKPGMPADGVIDLTLR
;
A
#
# COMPACT_ATOMS: atom_id res chain seq x y z
N MET A 1 12.99 -16.56 0.82
CA MET A 1 11.66 -17.15 0.50
C MET A 1 11.17 -16.80 -0.91
N LEU A 2 10.75 -15.57 -1.25
CA LEU A 2 10.30 -15.28 -2.63
C LEU A 2 11.42 -15.48 -3.68
N ALA A 3 12.63 -14.98 -3.40
CA ALA A 3 13.78 -15.15 -4.29
C ALA A 3 14.13 -16.63 -4.54
N GLU A 4 13.97 -17.47 -3.52
CA GLU A 4 14.20 -18.91 -3.59
C GLU A 4 13.13 -19.62 -4.44
N GLN A 5 11.86 -19.21 -4.31
CA GLN A 5 10.78 -19.71 -5.15
C GLN A 5 10.91 -19.27 -6.61
N LEU A 6 11.45 -18.08 -6.86
CA LEU A 6 11.73 -17.59 -8.22
C LEU A 6 12.97 -18.22 -8.85
N ALA A 7 13.98 -18.55 -8.04
CA ALA A 7 15.19 -19.24 -8.51
C ALA A 7 14.93 -20.68 -8.95
N GLY A 8 13.81 -21.26 -8.53
CA GLY A 8 13.40 -22.60 -8.94
C GLY A 8 14.20 -23.71 -8.24
N SER A 9 14.16 -24.92 -8.79
CA SER A 9 14.98 -26.03 -8.31
C SER A 9 16.46 -25.76 -8.56
N ARG A 10 17.32 -26.11 -7.60
CA ARG A 10 18.76 -25.91 -7.70
C ARG A 10 19.34 -26.70 -8.88
N ALA A 11 20.35 -26.15 -9.53
CA ALA A 11 21.03 -26.80 -10.65
C ALA A 11 21.59 -28.17 -10.24
N GLU A 12 22.14 -28.26 -9.02
CA GLU A 12 22.67 -29.48 -8.41
C GLU A 12 21.61 -30.60 -8.31
N ASP A 13 20.38 -30.25 -7.92
CA ASP A 13 19.27 -31.21 -7.82
C ASP A 13 18.85 -31.71 -9.21
N ILE A 14 18.77 -30.80 -10.18
CA ILE A 14 18.45 -31.14 -11.57
C ILE A 14 19.51 -32.07 -12.16
N GLU A 15 20.79 -31.78 -11.92
CA GLU A 15 21.92 -32.60 -12.39
C GLU A 15 21.89 -33.99 -11.75
N SER A 16 21.65 -34.09 -10.44
CA SER A 16 21.49 -35.36 -9.73
C SER A 16 20.36 -36.21 -10.32
N LYS A 17 19.21 -35.60 -10.65
CA LYS A 17 18.08 -36.29 -11.31
C LYS A 17 18.36 -36.66 -12.77
N GLN A 18 19.14 -35.85 -13.50
CA GLN A 18 19.60 -36.21 -14.84
C GLN A 18 20.53 -37.42 -14.80
N ALA A 19 21.45 -37.48 -13.84
CA ALA A 19 22.32 -38.63 -13.64
C ALA A 19 21.51 -39.89 -13.27
N GLU A 20 20.46 -39.75 -12.45
CA GLU A 20 19.54 -40.85 -12.14
C GLU A 20 18.80 -41.35 -13.39
N LEU A 21 18.28 -40.45 -14.23
CA LEU A 21 17.64 -40.81 -15.50
C LEU A 21 18.62 -41.50 -16.47
N ALA A 22 19.88 -41.06 -16.51
CA ALA A 22 20.90 -41.71 -17.33
C ALA A 22 21.15 -43.14 -16.87
N ARG A 23 21.21 -43.38 -15.54
CA ARG A 23 21.35 -44.73 -14.97
C ARG A 23 20.16 -45.64 -15.29
N THR A 24 18.93 -45.14 -15.17
CA THR A 24 17.73 -45.95 -15.48
C THR A 24 17.62 -46.29 -16.97
N ARG A 25 17.96 -45.35 -17.86
CA ARG A 25 18.06 -45.61 -19.31
C ARG A 25 19.11 -46.65 -19.66
N ALA A 26 20.27 -46.63 -19.01
CA ALA A 26 21.30 -47.65 -19.20
C ALA A 26 20.82 -49.04 -18.75
N ALA A 27 20.09 -49.11 -17.63
CA ALA A 27 19.49 -50.35 -17.15
C ALA A 27 18.40 -50.89 -18.09
N GLU A 28 17.55 -50.02 -18.63
CA GLU A 28 16.54 -50.36 -19.64
C GLU A 28 17.19 -50.88 -20.93
N GLN A 29 18.27 -50.24 -21.39
CA GLN A 29 19.02 -50.71 -22.55
C GLN A 29 19.61 -52.11 -22.32
N SER A 30 20.17 -52.36 -21.12
CA SER A 30 20.66 -53.69 -20.75
C SER A 30 19.55 -54.75 -20.76
N ALA A 31 18.38 -54.41 -20.21
CA ALA A 31 17.21 -55.30 -20.24
C ALA A 31 16.71 -55.57 -21.67
N LEU A 32 16.72 -54.58 -22.56
CA LEU A 32 16.36 -54.73 -23.97
C LEU A 32 17.32 -55.68 -24.70
N VAL A 33 18.62 -55.59 -24.43
CA VAL A 33 19.61 -56.51 -24.97
C VAL A 33 19.35 -57.94 -24.48
N GLN A 34 19.06 -58.13 -23.19
CA GLN A 34 18.71 -59.46 -22.64
C GLN A 34 17.43 -60.02 -23.26
N LEU A 35 16.40 -59.19 -23.45
CA LEU A 35 15.17 -59.59 -24.14
C LEU A 35 15.44 -59.99 -25.59
N SER A 36 16.31 -59.25 -26.31
CA SER A 36 16.67 -59.59 -27.69
C SER A 36 17.32 -60.97 -27.79
N GLN A 37 18.20 -61.30 -26.86
CA GLN A 37 18.86 -62.60 -26.78
C GLN A 37 17.86 -63.70 -26.41
N ALA A 38 17.06 -63.48 -25.36
CA ALA A 38 16.05 -64.45 -24.92
C ALA A 38 14.98 -64.71 -26.00
N ARG A 39 14.65 -63.70 -26.82
CA ARG A 39 13.74 -63.84 -27.96
C ARG A 39 14.35 -64.69 -29.06
N ALA A 40 15.60 -64.42 -29.45
CA ALA A 40 16.29 -65.21 -30.47
C ALA A 40 16.41 -66.69 -30.05
N ASP A 41 16.68 -66.95 -28.78
CA ASP A 41 16.71 -68.32 -28.24
C ASP A 41 15.31 -68.95 -28.24
N TYR A 42 14.29 -68.24 -27.77
CA TYR A 42 12.91 -68.73 -27.81
C TYR A 42 12.46 -69.10 -29.23
N ASP A 43 12.71 -68.23 -30.22
CA ASP A 43 12.34 -68.45 -31.61
C ASP A 43 13.06 -69.69 -32.18
N ARG A 44 14.36 -69.84 -31.89
CA ARG A 44 15.18 -70.99 -32.30
C ARG A 44 14.67 -72.30 -31.70
N TYR A 45 14.46 -72.35 -30.38
CA TYR A 45 13.99 -73.55 -29.69
C TYR A 45 12.50 -73.84 -29.94
N SER A 46 11.71 -72.84 -30.32
CA SER A 46 10.33 -73.05 -30.78
C SER A 46 10.30 -73.81 -32.11
N SER A 47 11.16 -73.46 -33.06
CA SER A 47 11.29 -74.18 -34.33
C SER A 47 11.80 -75.61 -34.12
N LEU A 48 12.87 -75.79 -33.34
CA LEU A 48 13.40 -77.12 -33.03
C LEU A 48 12.39 -78.03 -32.30
N TYR A 49 11.52 -77.46 -31.46
CA TYR A 49 10.47 -78.22 -30.79
C TYR A 49 9.37 -78.67 -31.77
N LYS A 50 9.00 -77.82 -32.74
CA LYS A 50 8.07 -78.19 -33.83
C LYS A 50 8.63 -79.32 -34.69
N ASP A 51 9.94 -79.33 -34.88
CA ASP A 51 10.67 -80.37 -35.61
C ASP A 51 11.00 -81.61 -34.74
N ASN A 52 10.39 -81.74 -33.55
CA ASN A 52 10.62 -82.82 -32.57
C ASN A 52 12.10 -83.03 -32.18
N SER A 53 12.96 -82.02 -32.35
CA SER A 53 14.42 -82.11 -32.16
C SER A 53 14.88 -81.73 -30.74
N VAL A 54 13.97 -81.25 -29.89
CA VAL A 54 14.25 -80.93 -28.47
C VAL A 54 13.10 -81.36 -27.58
N SER A 55 13.37 -81.61 -26.29
CA SER A 55 12.35 -82.01 -25.32
C SER A 55 11.44 -80.84 -24.93
N LYS A 56 10.21 -81.17 -24.48
CA LYS A 56 9.23 -80.20 -23.98
C LYS A 56 9.79 -79.33 -22.85
N THR A 57 10.55 -79.93 -21.93
CA THR A 57 11.17 -79.22 -20.79
C THR A 57 12.13 -78.15 -21.27
N VAL A 58 12.96 -78.44 -22.27
CA VAL A 58 13.91 -77.46 -22.83
C VAL A 58 13.16 -76.29 -23.46
N PHE A 59 12.13 -76.56 -24.26
CA PHE A 59 11.28 -75.50 -24.83
C PHE A 59 10.61 -74.63 -23.74
N GLU A 60 10.05 -75.26 -22.69
CA GLU A 60 9.40 -74.54 -21.59
C GLU A 60 10.38 -73.66 -20.79
N THR A 61 11.65 -74.08 -20.63
CA THR A 61 12.70 -73.26 -20.03
C THR A 61 12.93 -71.98 -20.84
N TYR A 62 13.16 -72.09 -22.15
CA TYR A 62 13.39 -70.90 -23.00
C TYR A 62 12.15 -70.01 -23.13
N ARG A 63 10.95 -70.60 -23.15
CA ARG A 63 9.69 -69.85 -23.09
C ARG A 63 9.58 -69.04 -21.80
N THR A 64 9.97 -69.64 -20.67
CA THR A 64 9.94 -68.96 -19.37
C THR A 64 11.00 -67.84 -19.32
N ASN A 65 12.21 -68.10 -19.82
CA ASN A 65 13.28 -67.10 -19.91
C ASN A 65 12.90 -65.90 -20.78
N TYR A 66 12.20 -66.12 -21.90
CA TYR A 66 11.67 -65.02 -22.72
C TYR A 66 10.66 -64.17 -21.92
N LYS A 67 9.73 -64.82 -21.22
CA LYS A 67 8.73 -64.10 -20.39
C LYS A 67 9.37 -63.33 -19.24
N THR A 68 10.39 -63.88 -18.58
CA THR A 68 11.10 -63.16 -17.50
C THR A 68 11.86 -61.95 -18.05
N ALA A 69 12.53 -62.09 -19.20
CA ALA A 69 13.19 -60.96 -19.86
C ALA A 69 12.19 -59.88 -20.32
N GLU A 70 11.00 -60.28 -20.81
CA GLU A 70 9.94 -59.33 -21.18
C GLU A 70 9.46 -58.54 -19.95
N ASN A 71 9.26 -59.21 -18.82
CA ASN A 71 8.88 -58.55 -17.57
C ASN A 71 9.97 -57.61 -17.05
N LEU A 72 11.24 -57.97 -17.20
CA LEU A 72 12.38 -57.13 -16.80
C LEU A 72 12.42 -55.83 -17.61
N VAL A 73 12.17 -55.88 -18.92
CA VAL A 73 12.06 -54.67 -19.77
C VAL A 73 10.89 -53.80 -19.31
N LYS A 74 9.72 -54.39 -19.04
CA LYS A 74 8.55 -53.64 -18.53
C LYS A 74 8.87 -52.92 -17.22
N GLU A 75 9.56 -53.58 -16.31
CA GLU A 75 9.98 -52.99 -15.04
C GLU A 75 11.00 -51.85 -15.26
N ALA A 76 12.01 -52.07 -16.09
CA ALA A 76 13.02 -51.06 -16.37
C ALA A 76 12.42 -49.82 -17.06
N ALA A 77 11.53 -50.01 -18.05
CA ALA A 77 10.81 -48.92 -18.71
C ALA A 77 9.93 -48.13 -17.73
N ALA A 78 9.25 -48.81 -16.79
CA ALA A 78 8.47 -48.15 -15.75
C ALA A 78 9.36 -47.29 -14.83
N ARG A 79 10.56 -47.77 -14.48
CA ARG A 79 11.55 -47.00 -13.70
C ARG A 79 12.07 -45.80 -14.47
N THR A 80 12.37 -45.93 -15.76
CA THR A 80 12.78 -44.80 -16.63
C THR A 80 11.68 -43.74 -16.72
N LYS A 81 10.42 -44.17 -16.87
CA LYS A 81 9.27 -43.26 -16.91
C LYS A 81 9.12 -42.48 -15.60
N ALA A 82 9.18 -43.16 -14.45
CA ALA A 82 9.12 -42.51 -13.14
C ALA A 82 10.27 -41.50 -12.94
N ALA A 83 11.51 -41.85 -13.32
CA ALA A 83 12.66 -40.94 -13.25
C ALA A 83 12.49 -39.73 -14.18
N THR A 84 11.89 -39.92 -15.36
CA THR A 84 11.60 -38.83 -16.30
C THR A 84 10.56 -37.86 -15.76
N GLU A 85 9.47 -38.39 -15.18
CA GLU A 85 8.42 -37.58 -14.54
C GLU A 85 8.97 -36.78 -13.35
N GLN A 86 9.80 -37.41 -12.51
CA GLN A 86 10.48 -36.72 -11.42
C GLN A 86 11.36 -35.58 -11.93
N LEU A 87 12.20 -35.82 -12.94
CA LEU A 87 13.02 -34.76 -13.54
C LEU A 87 12.15 -33.62 -14.11
N GLY A 88 11.00 -33.95 -14.70
CA GLY A 88 10.03 -32.98 -15.18
C GLY A 88 9.50 -32.06 -14.07
N LEU A 89 9.18 -32.62 -12.90
CA LEU A 89 8.71 -31.85 -11.74
C LEU A 89 9.78 -30.87 -11.23
N PHE A 90 11.05 -31.29 -11.15
CA PHE A 90 12.15 -30.41 -10.74
C PHE A 90 12.43 -29.32 -11.79
N LYS A 91 12.34 -29.64 -13.09
CA LYS A 91 12.49 -28.63 -14.15
C LYS A 91 11.33 -27.63 -14.20
N ALA A 92 10.11 -28.07 -13.91
CA ALA A 92 8.94 -27.21 -13.83
C ALA A 92 9.03 -26.22 -12.66
N GLY A 93 9.77 -26.59 -11.61
CA GLY A 93 10.02 -25.74 -10.46
C GLY A 93 8.78 -25.55 -9.57
N PRO A 94 8.79 -24.52 -8.72
CA PRO A 94 7.70 -24.25 -7.80
C PRO A 94 6.39 -23.92 -8.52
N ARG A 95 5.29 -24.36 -7.92
CA ARG A 95 3.96 -24.09 -8.46
C ARG A 95 3.66 -22.60 -8.44
N LYS A 96 2.89 -22.13 -9.43
CA LYS A 96 2.50 -20.73 -9.56
C LYS A 96 1.84 -20.20 -8.29
N GLU A 97 1.00 -21.01 -7.66
CA GLU A 97 0.29 -20.68 -6.42
C GLU A 97 1.26 -20.39 -5.27
N THR A 98 2.37 -21.14 -5.18
CA THR A 98 3.39 -20.93 -4.16
C THR A 98 4.15 -19.62 -4.40
N ILE A 99 4.46 -19.31 -5.66
CA ILE A 99 5.09 -18.03 -6.04
C ILE A 99 4.14 -16.87 -5.72
N ASP A 100 2.86 -16.98 -6.06
CA ASP A 100 1.87 -15.93 -5.84
C ASP A 100 1.62 -15.71 -4.34
N GLN A 101 1.60 -16.76 -3.53
CA GLN A 101 1.58 -16.66 -2.06
C GLN A 101 2.82 -15.95 -1.51
N ALA A 102 4.02 -16.31 -2.01
CA ALA A 102 5.25 -15.65 -1.59
C ALA A 102 5.27 -14.16 -1.98
N LYS A 103 4.78 -13.81 -3.17
CA LYS A 103 4.61 -12.41 -3.60
C LYS A 103 3.62 -11.66 -2.72
N ALA A 104 2.49 -12.28 -2.39
CA ALA A 104 1.50 -11.68 -1.49
C ALA A 104 2.11 -11.39 -0.11
N LYS A 105 2.92 -12.31 0.43
CA LYS A 105 3.62 -12.11 1.71
C LYS A 105 4.63 -10.96 1.68
N VAL A 106 5.34 -10.79 0.56
CA VAL A 106 6.23 -9.63 0.36
C VAL A 106 5.42 -8.33 0.37
N ARG A 107 4.33 -8.25 -0.41
CA ARG A 107 3.46 -7.06 -0.43
C ARG A 107 2.93 -6.70 0.96
N VAL A 108 2.44 -7.68 1.72
CA VAL A 108 1.99 -7.45 3.11
C VAL A 108 3.12 -6.87 3.98
N SER A 109 4.35 -7.37 3.80
CA SER A 109 5.50 -6.88 4.56
C SER A 109 5.89 -5.46 4.15
N GLU A 110 5.77 -5.12 2.87
CA GLU A 110 5.98 -3.76 2.34
C GLU A 110 4.94 -2.78 2.89
N GLU A 111 3.66 -3.18 2.92
CA GLU A 111 2.61 -2.33 3.50
C GLU A 111 2.80 -2.13 5.01
N ASN A 112 3.21 -3.16 5.74
CA ASN A 112 3.56 -3.02 7.16
C ASN A 112 4.74 -2.05 7.37
N LEU A 113 5.73 -2.09 6.48
CA LEU A 113 6.85 -1.14 6.50
C LEU A 113 6.37 0.29 6.23
N ASN A 114 5.48 0.49 5.26
CA ASN A 114 4.90 1.81 4.96
C ASN A 114 4.08 2.34 6.14
N GLN A 115 3.27 1.48 6.77
CA GLN A 115 2.51 1.85 7.96
C GLN A 115 3.44 2.24 9.13
N ALA A 116 4.52 1.48 9.36
CA ALA A 116 5.51 1.81 10.38
C ALA A 116 6.22 3.14 10.08
N ARG A 117 6.57 3.41 8.82
CA ARG A 117 7.14 4.69 8.37
C ARG A 117 6.17 5.84 8.57
N GLN A 118 4.89 5.65 8.28
CA GLN A 118 3.86 6.66 8.53
C GLN A 118 3.71 6.94 10.02
N GLN A 119 3.71 5.90 10.86
CA GLN A 119 3.66 6.06 12.31
C GLN A 119 4.88 6.81 12.85
N LEU A 120 6.07 6.55 12.29
CA LEU A 120 7.28 7.30 12.61
C LEU A 120 7.17 8.77 12.15
N SER A 121 6.58 9.03 10.98
CA SER A 121 6.38 10.42 10.53
C SER A 121 5.47 11.21 11.47
N TYR A 122 4.54 10.55 12.17
CA TYR A 122 3.69 11.19 13.17
C TYR A 122 4.42 11.54 14.48
N THR A 123 5.65 11.07 14.69
CA THR A 123 6.47 11.49 15.83
C THR A 123 7.14 12.85 15.59
N GLU A 124 7.17 13.31 14.34
CA GLU A 124 7.68 14.62 13.96
C GLU A 124 6.50 15.53 13.57
N LEU A 125 6.23 16.54 14.39
CA LEU A 125 5.18 17.51 14.10
C LEU A 125 5.76 18.66 13.27
N ALA A 126 5.44 18.68 11.99
CA ALA A 126 5.74 19.79 11.10
C ALA A 126 4.63 20.85 11.13
N ALA A 127 4.99 22.13 10.94
CA ALA A 127 4.01 23.19 10.77
C ALA A 127 3.24 23.01 9.45
N PRO A 128 1.89 22.97 9.45
CA PRO A 128 1.11 22.75 8.22
C PRO A 128 1.03 23.99 7.32
N MET A 129 1.45 25.16 7.82
CA MET A 129 1.41 26.44 7.14
C MET A 129 2.41 27.40 7.77
N ASP A 130 2.78 28.44 7.04
CA ASP A 130 3.54 29.55 7.60
C ASP A 130 2.70 30.33 8.62
N GLY A 131 3.31 30.70 9.75
CA GLY A 131 2.62 31.40 10.82
C GLY A 131 3.51 31.67 12.02
N VAL A 132 2.88 32.19 13.07
CA VAL A 132 3.53 32.46 14.35
C VAL A 132 2.88 31.59 15.42
N VAL A 133 3.71 31.06 16.32
CA VAL A 133 3.24 30.31 17.49
C VAL A 133 2.49 31.26 18.43
N LEU A 134 1.19 31.02 18.61
CA LEU A 134 0.32 31.81 19.48
C LEU A 134 0.37 31.30 20.93
N SER A 135 0.45 29.98 21.10
CA SER A 135 0.59 29.34 22.40
C SER A 135 1.22 27.96 22.27
N THR A 136 1.92 27.54 23.31
CA THR A 136 2.46 26.19 23.50
C THR A 136 1.65 25.53 24.62
N ALA A 137 1.01 24.40 24.32
CA ALA A 137 0.14 23.68 25.25
C ALA A 137 0.80 22.44 25.87
N ALA A 138 2.00 22.09 25.41
CA ALA A 138 2.78 20.96 25.93
C ALA A 138 4.26 21.33 26.06
N GLU A 139 4.94 20.71 27.02
CA GLU A 139 6.37 20.91 27.28
C GLU A 139 7.22 19.67 26.98
N ALA A 140 8.53 19.89 26.80
CA ALA A 140 9.47 18.80 26.53
C ALA A 140 9.55 17.83 27.72
N GLY A 141 9.34 16.54 27.44
CA GLY A 141 9.33 15.48 28.46
C GLY A 141 7.94 15.12 29.00
N GLU A 142 6.90 15.87 28.61
CA GLU A 142 5.53 15.55 28.95
C GLU A 142 4.98 14.37 28.13
N TYR A 143 4.15 13.54 28.76
CA TYR A 143 3.42 12.46 28.07
C TYR A 143 2.04 12.95 27.65
N LEU A 144 1.78 12.95 26.34
CA LEU A 144 0.52 13.43 25.77
C LEU A 144 -0.40 12.30 25.35
N GLY A 145 -1.70 12.50 25.57
CA GLY A 145 -2.74 11.63 25.01
C GLY A 145 -2.98 11.87 23.52
N LEU A 146 -3.72 10.96 22.89
CA LEU A 146 -4.16 11.13 21.50
C LEU A 146 -4.96 12.42 21.33
N ALA A 147 -4.67 13.16 20.24
CA ALA A 147 -5.30 14.43 19.90
C ALA A 147 -5.13 15.57 20.92
N ALA A 148 -4.21 15.44 21.89
CA ALA A 148 -3.84 16.54 22.76
C ALA A 148 -3.16 17.66 21.94
N PRO A 149 -3.56 18.93 22.11
CA PRO A 149 -2.93 20.05 21.42
C PRO A 149 -1.49 20.25 21.92
N VAL A 150 -0.55 20.45 20.99
CA VAL A 150 0.87 20.73 21.32
C VAL A 150 1.18 22.22 21.14
N VAL A 151 0.84 22.77 19.99
CA VAL A 151 1.10 24.17 19.62
C VAL A 151 -0.10 24.74 18.88
N THR A 152 -0.46 25.98 19.20
CA THR A 152 -1.43 26.76 18.41
C THR A 152 -0.66 27.66 17.45
N LEU A 153 -0.86 27.46 16.15
CA LEU A 153 -0.24 28.26 15.09
C LEU A 153 -1.25 29.23 14.47
N GLY A 154 -0.87 30.50 14.30
CA GLY A 154 -1.69 31.53 13.68
C GLY A 154 -1.09 32.09 12.39
N ALA A 155 -1.88 32.16 11.32
CA ALA A 155 -1.52 32.95 10.13
C ALA A 155 -1.66 34.44 10.45
N VAL A 156 -0.54 35.15 10.47
CA VAL A 156 -0.51 36.61 10.76
C VAL A 156 -0.35 37.48 9.51
N ALA A 157 -0.12 36.88 8.34
CA ALA A 157 0.13 37.64 7.10
C ALA A 157 -1.12 38.35 6.55
N LYS A 158 -2.32 37.78 6.78
CA LYS A 158 -3.60 38.32 6.30
C LYS A 158 -4.64 38.31 7.42
N PRO A 159 -4.52 39.20 8.42
CA PRO A 159 -5.51 39.32 9.46
C PRO A 159 -6.82 39.86 8.91
N TRP A 160 -7.89 39.64 9.64
CA TRP A 160 -9.20 40.18 9.34
C TRP A 160 -9.81 40.78 10.61
N LEU A 161 -10.46 41.91 10.45
CA LEU A 161 -11.23 42.54 11.51
C LEU A 161 -12.62 41.90 11.57
N ARG A 162 -13.01 41.44 12.76
CA ARG A 162 -14.39 41.08 13.08
C ARG A 162 -15.12 42.35 13.51
N ALA A 163 -16.07 42.80 12.70
CA ALA A 163 -16.90 43.96 13.02
C ALA A 163 -18.39 43.60 12.92
N TYR A 164 -19.23 44.43 13.53
CA TYR A 164 -20.68 44.25 13.57
C TYR A 164 -21.36 45.51 13.04
N ILE A 165 -22.28 45.34 12.10
CA ILE A 165 -23.09 46.43 11.52
C ILE A 165 -24.56 46.25 11.91
N ASN A 166 -25.28 47.35 12.05
CA ASN A 166 -26.72 47.30 12.34
C ASN A 166 -27.50 46.84 11.09
N GLU A 167 -28.63 46.16 11.30
CA GLU A 167 -29.54 45.76 10.23
C GLU A 167 -29.93 46.91 9.29
N LEU A 168 -30.18 48.11 9.84
CA LEU A 168 -30.56 49.29 9.05
C LEU A 168 -29.48 49.73 8.05
N ASP A 169 -28.21 49.46 8.35
CA ASP A 169 -27.08 49.81 7.49
C ASP A 169 -26.65 48.64 6.60
N LEU A 170 -27.12 47.41 6.87
CA LEU A 170 -26.77 46.20 6.12
C LEU A 170 -27.03 46.33 4.62
N GLY A 171 -28.17 46.93 4.24
CA GLY A 171 -28.54 47.12 2.83
C GLY A 171 -27.63 48.09 2.07
N ARG A 172 -26.77 48.85 2.77
CA ARG A 172 -25.83 49.81 2.19
C ARG A 172 -24.39 49.30 2.13
N VAL A 173 -24.09 48.20 2.82
CA VAL A 173 -22.74 47.61 2.84
C VAL A 173 -22.64 46.54 1.77
N GLN A 174 -21.59 46.61 0.94
CA GLN A 174 -21.34 45.66 -0.14
C GLN A 174 -20.03 44.89 0.05
N LEU A 175 -19.96 43.69 -0.54
CA LEU A 175 -18.71 42.95 -0.65
C LEU A 175 -17.68 43.78 -1.44
N ASN A 176 -16.40 43.66 -1.05
CA ASN A 176 -15.24 44.39 -1.55
C ASN A 176 -15.23 45.91 -1.29
N GLN A 177 -16.22 46.45 -0.58
CA GLN A 177 -16.24 47.86 -0.17
C GLN A 177 -15.02 48.17 0.70
N LYS A 178 -14.41 49.34 0.47
CA LYS A 178 -13.24 49.79 1.22
C LYS A 178 -13.65 50.16 2.64
N VAL A 179 -12.83 49.77 3.61
CA VAL A 179 -13.02 50.07 5.02
C VAL A 179 -11.72 50.69 5.54
N ASN A 180 -11.83 51.81 6.23
CA ASN A 180 -10.69 52.42 6.89
C ASN A 180 -10.61 51.91 8.33
N VAL A 181 -9.55 51.18 8.67
CA VAL A 181 -9.39 50.54 9.98
C VAL A 181 -8.33 51.28 10.79
N THR A 182 -8.62 51.53 12.06
CA THR A 182 -7.73 52.14 13.03
C THR A 182 -7.64 51.28 14.29
N THR A 183 -6.55 51.36 15.02
CA THR A 183 -6.35 50.63 16.27
C THR A 183 -5.71 51.54 17.31
N ASP A 184 -6.09 51.37 18.56
CA ASP A 184 -5.54 52.14 19.69
C ASP A 184 -4.05 51.88 19.91
N SER A 185 -3.55 50.71 19.47
CA SER A 185 -2.16 50.33 19.62
C SER A 185 -1.21 51.11 18.69
N PHE A 186 -1.73 51.72 17.61
CA PHE A 186 -0.96 52.53 16.66
C PHE A 186 -1.70 53.84 16.34
N PRO A 187 -1.71 54.81 17.28
CA PRO A 187 -2.41 56.08 17.09
C PRO A 187 -1.93 56.82 15.83
N GLY A 188 -2.87 57.27 15.00
CA GLY A 188 -2.58 58.01 13.77
C GLY A 188 -2.24 57.16 12.54
N LYS A 189 -2.05 55.84 12.70
CA LYS A 189 -1.90 54.91 11.56
C LYS A 189 -3.27 54.36 11.17
N SER A 190 -3.50 54.24 9.86
CA SER A 190 -4.74 53.70 9.33
C SER A 190 -4.45 52.62 8.29
N TYR A 191 -5.23 51.55 8.35
CA TYR A 191 -5.10 50.36 7.52
C TYR A 191 -6.29 50.28 6.59
N ILE A 192 -6.03 50.18 5.29
CA ILE A 192 -7.10 50.05 4.30
C ILE A 192 -7.45 48.58 4.18
N GLY A 193 -8.68 48.24 4.57
CA GLY A 193 -9.26 46.91 4.43
C GLY A 193 -10.39 46.84 3.41
N ARG A 194 -10.90 45.64 3.17
CA ARG A 194 -12.07 45.40 2.31
C ARG A 194 -13.04 44.42 2.96
N VAL A 195 -14.33 44.69 2.83
CA VAL A 195 -15.37 43.75 3.29
C VAL A 195 -15.27 42.46 2.47
N SER A 196 -14.86 41.36 3.08
CA SER A 196 -14.74 40.06 2.40
C SER A 196 -15.90 39.11 2.72
N TYR A 197 -16.63 39.39 3.79
CA TYR A 197 -17.76 38.56 4.20
C TYR A 197 -18.81 39.39 4.94
N ILE A 198 -20.09 39.08 4.68
CA ILE A 198 -21.26 39.60 5.37
C ILE A 198 -22.09 38.39 5.81
N ALA A 199 -22.38 38.27 7.11
CA ALA A 199 -23.19 37.18 7.63
C ALA A 199 -24.63 37.26 7.10
N SER A 200 -25.21 36.12 6.74
CA SER A 200 -26.62 36.03 6.33
C SER A 200 -27.59 35.90 7.51
N GLN A 201 -27.07 35.66 8.71
CA GLN A 201 -27.84 35.53 9.95
C GLN A 201 -27.42 36.63 10.92
N ALA A 202 -28.38 37.22 11.61
CA ALA A 202 -28.12 38.18 12.67
C ALA A 202 -27.55 37.48 13.91
N GLU A 203 -26.55 38.10 14.54
CA GLU A 203 -26.01 37.71 15.84
C GLU A 203 -26.53 38.70 16.90
N PHE A 204 -26.96 38.20 18.07
CA PHE A 204 -27.32 39.05 19.20
C PHE A 204 -26.05 39.51 19.91
N THR A 205 -25.92 40.81 20.21
CA THR A 205 -24.82 41.30 21.05
C THR A 205 -24.94 40.76 22.47
N PRO A 206 -23.90 40.09 23.01
CA PRO A 206 -23.84 39.83 24.43
C PRO A 206 -23.26 41.08 25.13
N LYS A 207 -24.13 41.96 25.61
CA LYS A 207 -23.80 42.89 26.70
C LYS A 207 -24.97 42.96 27.68
N THR A 208 -24.63 42.97 28.97
CA THR A 208 -25.55 43.15 30.10
C THR A 208 -26.15 44.56 30.02
N VAL A 209 -27.44 44.68 29.69
CA VAL A 209 -28.18 45.95 29.71
C VAL A 209 -29.41 45.86 30.59
N GLN A 210 -29.68 46.95 31.30
CA GLN A 210 -30.71 47.07 32.36
C GLN A 210 -32.11 47.41 31.83
N THR A 211 -32.31 47.58 30.51
CA THR A 211 -33.65 47.79 29.91
C THR A 211 -33.94 46.81 28.77
N PHE A 212 -35.23 46.51 28.55
CA PHE A 212 -35.68 45.48 27.60
C PHE A 212 -35.53 45.89 26.14
N GLU A 213 -35.69 47.18 25.83
CA GLU A 213 -35.56 47.74 24.46
C GLU A 213 -34.12 47.75 23.94
N GLU A 214 -33.12 47.81 24.82
CA GLU A 214 -31.70 47.80 24.45
C GLU A 214 -31.17 46.40 24.11
N ARG A 215 -31.94 45.34 24.37
CA ARG A 215 -31.49 43.93 24.29
C ARG A 215 -31.63 43.30 22.89
N VAL A 216 -32.32 43.94 21.93
CA VAL A 216 -32.71 43.31 20.64
C VAL A 216 -32.34 44.15 19.41
N LYS A 217 -31.11 44.67 19.34
CA LYS A 217 -30.58 45.21 18.07
C LYS A 217 -29.99 44.05 17.26
N LEU A 218 -30.58 43.76 16.09
CA LEU A 218 -30.04 42.77 15.16
C LEU A 218 -28.74 43.33 14.57
N MET A 219 -27.64 42.64 14.87
CA MET A 219 -26.33 42.98 14.34
C MET A 219 -25.85 41.89 13.38
N PHE A 220 -25.27 42.30 12.27
CA PHE A 220 -24.72 41.40 11.28
C PHE A 220 -23.20 41.46 11.34
N ARG A 221 -22.59 40.28 11.48
CA ARG A 221 -21.14 40.16 11.51
C ARG A 221 -20.60 40.37 10.09
N ILE A 222 -19.62 41.26 9.96
CA ILE A 222 -18.81 41.40 8.75
C ILE A 222 -17.36 41.01 9.04
N LYS A 223 -16.66 40.55 8.00
CA LYS A 223 -15.20 40.41 8.03
C LYS A 223 -14.59 41.43 7.09
N VAL A 224 -13.58 42.14 7.58
CA VAL A 224 -12.81 43.08 6.80
C VAL A 224 -11.39 42.55 6.69
N GLU A 225 -10.98 42.13 5.49
CA GLU A 225 -9.62 41.68 5.22
C GLU A 225 -8.65 42.85 5.16
N LEU A 226 -7.50 42.67 5.80
CA LEU A 226 -6.46 43.69 5.96
C LEU A 226 -5.13 43.14 5.46
N ALA A 227 -4.36 43.98 4.76
CA ALA A 227 -2.96 43.68 4.49
C ALA A 227 -2.13 43.98 5.74
N ASN A 228 -1.23 43.07 6.11
CA ASN A 228 -0.36 43.21 7.28
C ASN A 228 1.11 42.92 6.94
N PRO A 229 1.70 43.69 6.01
CA PRO A 229 3.08 43.46 5.55
C PRO A 229 4.12 43.63 6.67
N ASP A 230 3.86 44.56 7.60
CA ASP A 230 4.75 44.87 8.72
C ASP A 230 4.49 43.99 9.96
N HIS A 231 3.54 43.05 9.88
CA HIS A 231 3.12 42.17 10.99
C HIS A 231 2.70 42.89 12.29
N GLU A 232 2.24 44.15 12.18
CA GLU A 232 1.82 44.99 13.30
C GLU A 232 0.49 44.54 13.90
N LEU A 233 -0.45 44.11 13.05
CA LEU A 233 -1.79 43.70 13.46
C LEU A 233 -1.75 42.26 14.01
N LYS A 234 -2.03 42.10 15.31
CA LYS A 234 -2.03 40.82 16.01
C LYS A 234 -3.45 40.33 16.32
N PRO A 235 -3.67 39.00 16.38
CA PRO A 235 -4.94 38.46 16.83
C PRO A 235 -5.35 39.00 18.21
N GLY A 236 -6.61 39.40 18.35
CA GLY A 236 -7.17 39.92 19.61
C GLY A 236 -6.99 41.42 19.83
N MET A 237 -6.30 42.14 18.94
CA MET A 237 -6.23 43.60 19.03
C MET A 237 -7.60 44.25 18.76
N PRO A 238 -8.05 45.17 19.63
CA PRO A 238 -9.19 46.03 19.34
C PRO A 238 -8.87 46.93 18.15
N ALA A 239 -9.85 47.08 17.25
CA ALA A 239 -9.76 47.97 16.11
C ALA A 239 -11.16 48.42 15.68
N ASP A 240 -11.23 49.65 15.19
CA ASP A 240 -12.44 50.27 14.68
C ASP A 240 -12.37 50.38 13.16
N GLY A 241 -13.50 50.11 12.50
CA GLY A 241 -13.62 50.20 11.05
C GLY A 241 -14.65 51.25 10.65
N VAL A 242 -14.26 52.18 9.79
CA VAL A 242 -15.16 53.19 9.21
C VAL A 242 -15.44 52.81 7.75
N ILE A 243 -16.73 52.64 7.43
CA ILE A 243 -17.22 52.39 6.07
C ILE A 243 -17.94 53.64 5.60
N ASP A 244 -17.54 54.16 4.44
CA ASP A 244 -18.26 55.26 3.80
C ASP A 244 -19.49 54.70 3.07
N LEU A 245 -20.68 55.12 3.54
CA LEU A 245 -21.99 54.68 3.03
C LEU A 245 -22.55 55.62 1.94
N THR A 246 -21.79 56.64 1.52
CA THR A 246 -22.27 57.67 0.58
C THR A 246 -22.04 57.31 -0.90
N LEU A 247 -21.25 56.27 -1.19
CA LEU A 247 -20.98 55.81 -2.55
C LEU A 247 -22.19 55.05 -3.13
N ARG A 248 -22.91 55.73 -4.03
CA ARG A 248 -23.84 55.15 -5.02
C ARG A 248 -23.20 55.12 -6.38
#